data_AF-A0NXU1-F1
#
_entry.id   AF-A0NXU1-F1
#
_cell.length_a   1.000
_cell.length_b   1.000
_cell.length_c   1.000
_cell.angle_alpha   90.00
_cell.angle_beta   90.00
_cell.angle_gamma   90.00
#
_symmetry.space_group_name_H-M   'P 1'
#
loop_
_entity.id
_entity.type
_entity.pdbx_description
1 polymer ?
#
loop_
_entity_poly.entity_id
_entity_poly.type
_entity_poly.pdbx_seq_one_letter_code
_entity_poly.pdbx_strand_id
1 'polypeptide(L)'
;MFFRLSLFCLSLVFSVSQLSAAEITQRPDLAPRLAQLKPLYPGKRSAGSSVVNDQQGTIFLISGVIEKGDLEKLKAALEGTWGKYIVFDSPGGSFLEGIRIGQYLQYNVGSQDPDLYGVFVLNGNRCLSACALAFTLAATPRNAVYGDDIRFLEAGAALGFHMAFLPDDKANQLVAVKEAMNLAYEVTQTYVKLIKGGIAPSILLQEALSHRTADSFFYLAGGIRSFAMGLTPVSVGAIADPINKSALYMDTVGAMCTQLFLADNTIKKSEVEYEFGAIEGFAPDPKQTRLEDLTQQLGSRRIAASHNGAAYCTVELSDDGTVGMRLTAGPLPCSDGRSDAPTWCAIQGPFEDTLPKVTNALLADAASCNGGTLTNEYAYWTSDVIDYDLGEEAPTVIADPYDWMRTIARDVNVRQQPSLDSEAVGRVQIGDKVRISGCRIVSGPQGVWYQLSTGGWISARFVAEFDQFTRPATEEIMIGR
;
A
#
# COMPACT_ATOMS: atom_id res chain seq x y z
N MET A 1 67.68 -2.46 21.15
CA MET A 1 66.62 -3.45 21.41
C MET A 1 65.59 -3.27 20.31
N PHE A 2 65.60 -4.15 19.31
CA PHE A 2 64.76 -4.07 18.11
C PHE A 2 63.34 -4.52 18.44
N PHE A 3 62.34 -3.67 18.17
CA PHE A 3 60.95 -4.12 18.04
C PHE A 3 60.52 -3.94 16.59
N ARG A 4 60.32 -5.09 15.91
CA ARG A 4 59.66 -5.17 14.60
C ARG A 4 58.16 -4.96 14.80
N LEU A 5 57.60 -3.93 14.18
CA LEU A 5 56.16 -3.84 13.93
C LEU A 5 55.89 -4.45 12.55
N SER A 6 55.29 -5.64 12.52
CA SER A 6 54.76 -6.23 11.29
C SER A 6 53.40 -5.59 10.99
N LEU A 7 53.34 -4.78 9.94
CA LEU A 7 52.09 -4.27 9.39
C LEU A 7 51.40 -5.40 8.60
N PHE A 8 50.34 -5.97 9.14
CA PHE A 8 49.44 -6.85 8.40
C PHE A 8 48.52 -5.97 7.56
N CYS A 9 48.78 -5.88 6.26
CA CYS A 9 47.86 -5.28 5.30
C CYS A 9 46.72 -6.28 5.07
N LEU A 10 45.61 -6.12 5.81
CA LEU A 10 44.37 -6.85 5.55
C LEU A 10 43.69 -6.17 4.35
N SER A 11 43.96 -6.67 3.15
CA SER A 11 43.19 -6.31 1.96
C SER A 11 41.78 -6.89 2.08
N LEU A 12 40.83 -6.06 2.53
CA LEU A 12 39.40 -6.31 2.37
C LEU A 12 39.10 -6.32 0.87
N VAL A 13 39.00 -7.51 0.30
CA VAL A 13 38.38 -7.72 -1.01
C VAL A 13 36.88 -7.51 -0.80
N PHE A 14 36.41 -6.32 -1.14
CA PHE A 14 34.98 -6.12 -1.38
C PHE A 14 34.63 -6.95 -2.61
N SER A 15 33.93 -8.06 -2.40
CA SER A 15 33.25 -8.77 -3.47
C SER A 15 32.21 -7.83 -4.06
N VAL A 16 32.56 -7.14 -5.15
CA VAL A 16 31.57 -6.50 -6.02
C VAL A 16 30.72 -7.65 -6.53
N SER A 17 29.50 -7.79 -6.00
CA SER A 17 28.52 -8.75 -6.50
C SER A 17 28.32 -8.45 -7.98
N GLN A 18 28.91 -9.25 -8.87
CA GLN A 18 28.57 -9.20 -10.28
C GLN A 18 27.10 -9.59 -10.37
N LEU A 19 26.25 -8.62 -10.63
CA LEU A 19 24.83 -8.87 -10.88
C LEU A 19 24.73 -9.77 -12.11
N SER A 20 24.14 -10.94 -11.96
CA SER A 20 23.93 -11.89 -13.05
C SER A 20 22.77 -11.45 -13.96
N ALA A 21 22.82 -11.84 -15.23
CA ALA A 21 21.72 -11.67 -16.18
C ALA A 21 20.43 -12.35 -15.65
N ALA A 22 19.26 -11.95 -16.18
CA ALA A 22 18.01 -12.47 -15.68
C ALA A 22 17.88 -13.98 -15.93
N GLU A 23 17.54 -14.68 -14.87
CA GLU A 23 17.19 -16.09 -14.85
C GLU A 23 15.67 -16.24 -14.70
N ILE A 24 15.13 -17.27 -15.36
CA ILE A 24 13.71 -17.57 -15.36
C ILE A 24 13.56 -19.01 -14.91
N THR A 25 13.10 -19.19 -13.67
CA THR A 25 13.12 -20.48 -12.98
C THR A 25 11.73 -20.87 -12.51
N GLN A 26 11.37 -22.14 -12.61
CA GLN A 26 10.15 -22.64 -11.98
C GLN A 26 10.37 -22.77 -10.47
N ARG A 27 9.41 -22.30 -9.67
CA ARG A 27 9.47 -22.20 -8.21
C ARG A 27 8.22 -22.78 -7.54
N PRO A 28 7.96 -24.10 -7.66
CA PRO A 28 6.81 -24.73 -7.03
C PRO A 28 6.82 -24.60 -5.50
N ASP A 29 7.99 -24.41 -4.90
CA ASP A 29 8.18 -24.16 -3.48
C ASP A 29 7.52 -22.86 -2.98
N LEU A 30 7.21 -21.90 -3.87
CA LEU A 30 6.49 -20.67 -3.51
C LEU A 30 4.97 -20.86 -3.41
N ALA A 31 4.41 -21.98 -3.89
CA ALA A 31 2.97 -22.20 -3.92
C ALA A 31 2.30 -22.09 -2.53
N PRO A 32 2.84 -22.69 -1.44
CA PRO A 32 2.24 -22.56 -0.12
C PRO A 32 2.21 -21.11 0.40
N ARG A 33 3.19 -20.29 -0.01
CA ARG A 33 3.25 -18.87 0.36
C ARG A 33 2.21 -18.07 -0.40
N LEU A 34 2.12 -18.22 -1.72
CA LEU A 34 1.16 -17.47 -2.52
C LEU A 34 -0.29 -17.76 -2.11
N ALA A 35 -0.60 -19.00 -1.75
CA ALA A 35 -1.93 -19.41 -1.27
C ALA A 35 -2.36 -18.78 0.07
N GLN A 36 -1.42 -18.20 0.84
CA GLN A 36 -1.71 -17.54 2.11
C GLN A 36 -1.89 -16.03 1.99
N LEU A 37 -1.53 -15.45 0.84
CA LEU A 37 -1.57 -14.01 0.63
C LEU A 37 -3.01 -13.51 0.56
N LYS A 38 -3.30 -12.49 1.37
CA LYS A 38 -4.60 -11.83 1.45
C LYS A 38 -4.45 -10.34 1.15
N PRO A 39 -5.40 -9.71 0.43
CA PRO A 39 -5.42 -8.26 0.24
C PRO A 39 -5.49 -7.52 1.57
N LEU A 40 -4.74 -6.42 1.68
CA LEU A 40 -4.72 -5.58 2.89
C LEU A 40 -5.88 -4.59 2.96
N TYR A 41 -6.34 -4.08 1.82
CA TYR A 41 -7.33 -3.00 1.76
C TYR A 41 -8.64 -3.46 1.12
N PRO A 42 -9.80 -2.91 1.54
CA PRO A 42 -11.07 -3.10 0.85
C PRO A 42 -10.97 -2.51 -0.56
N GLY A 43 -11.11 -3.33 -1.60
CA GLY A 43 -10.99 -2.90 -2.99
C GLY A 43 -11.94 -3.65 -3.92
N LYS A 44 -11.54 -3.80 -5.19
CA LYS A 44 -12.35 -4.49 -6.22
C LYS A 44 -12.52 -6.00 -5.97
N ARG A 45 -11.63 -6.59 -5.18
CA ARG A 45 -11.77 -7.93 -4.59
C ARG A 45 -12.28 -7.84 -3.16
N SER A 46 -13.04 -8.85 -2.74
CA SER A 46 -13.38 -9.05 -1.32
C SER A 46 -12.10 -9.26 -0.50
N ALA A 47 -11.77 -8.29 0.34
CA ALA A 47 -10.72 -8.41 1.33
C ALA A 47 -10.98 -9.62 2.26
N GLY A 48 -9.95 -10.44 2.46
CA GLY A 48 -10.00 -11.70 3.22
C GLY A 48 -10.02 -12.98 2.37
N SER A 49 -10.25 -12.90 1.06
CA SER A 49 -10.12 -14.04 0.14
C SER A 49 -8.67 -14.21 -0.32
N SER A 50 -8.19 -15.46 -0.45
CA SER A 50 -6.87 -15.75 -1.05
C SER A 50 -6.78 -15.11 -2.44
N VAL A 51 -5.64 -14.48 -2.75
CA VAL A 51 -5.40 -13.91 -4.09
C VAL A 51 -5.07 -14.97 -5.14
N VAL A 52 -4.66 -16.15 -4.67
CA VAL A 52 -4.45 -17.36 -5.46
C VAL A 52 -5.65 -18.28 -5.22
N ASN A 53 -6.46 -18.48 -6.25
CA ASN A 53 -7.51 -19.50 -6.23
C ASN A 53 -6.88 -20.89 -6.17
N ASP A 54 -7.62 -21.92 -5.77
CA ASP A 54 -7.20 -23.34 -5.73
C ASP A 54 -6.74 -23.93 -7.10
N GLN A 55 -6.61 -23.09 -8.12
CA GLN A 55 -6.07 -23.43 -9.44
C GLN A 55 -4.57 -23.72 -9.34
N GLN A 56 -4.20 -24.95 -9.72
CA GLN A 56 -2.82 -25.40 -9.89
C GLN A 56 -2.17 -24.65 -11.08
N GLY A 57 -1.53 -23.52 -10.79
CA GLY A 57 -0.70 -22.78 -11.76
C GLY A 57 0.79 -23.07 -11.55
N THR A 58 1.57 -22.94 -12.62
CA THR A 58 3.04 -23.03 -12.54
C THR A 58 3.60 -21.66 -12.15
N ILE A 59 4.46 -21.64 -11.13
CA ILE A 59 5.08 -20.41 -10.62
C ILE A 59 6.45 -20.25 -11.25
N PHE A 60 6.70 -19.10 -11.86
CA PHE A 60 7.99 -18.71 -12.42
C PHE A 60 8.56 -17.52 -11.66
N LEU A 61 9.84 -17.57 -11.30
CA LEU A 61 10.60 -16.44 -10.78
C LEU A 61 11.45 -15.83 -11.91
N ILE A 62 11.34 -14.53 -12.09
CA ILE A 62 12.24 -13.72 -12.93
C ILE A 62 13.16 -12.95 -11.98
N SER A 63 14.45 -13.31 -11.97
CA SER A 63 15.43 -12.72 -11.07
C SER A 63 16.74 -12.35 -11.74
N GLY A 64 17.40 -11.28 -11.29
CA GLY A 64 18.64 -10.78 -11.91
C GLY A 64 18.42 -9.62 -12.88
N VAL A 65 19.47 -9.16 -13.56
CA VAL A 65 19.43 -7.97 -14.42
C VAL A 65 18.68 -8.27 -15.72
N ILE A 66 17.67 -7.45 -16.04
CA ILE A 66 16.93 -7.54 -17.29
C ILE A 66 17.83 -7.05 -18.44
N GLU A 67 18.17 -7.95 -19.35
CA GLU A 67 18.99 -7.72 -20.52
C GLU A 67 18.22 -7.98 -21.81
N LYS A 68 18.71 -7.43 -22.92
CA LYS A 68 18.11 -7.66 -24.24
C LYS A 68 18.05 -9.16 -24.56
N GLY A 69 16.86 -9.66 -24.90
CA GLY A 69 16.62 -11.07 -25.23
C GLY A 69 15.93 -11.86 -24.13
N ASP A 70 15.80 -11.31 -22.92
CA ASP A 70 15.14 -11.98 -21.80
C ASP A 70 13.63 -12.20 -22.03
N LEU A 71 12.97 -11.38 -22.87
CA LEU A 71 11.60 -11.68 -23.29
C LEU A 71 11.52 -13.02 -24.03
N GLU A 72 12.48 -13.33 -24.89
CA GLU A 72 12.45 -14.59 -25.64
C GLU A 72 12.76 -15.78 -24.73
N LYS A 73 13.65 -15.60 -23.75
CA LYS A 73 13.84 -16.59 -22.67
C LYS A 73 12.54 -16.80 -21.89
N LEU A 74 11.80 -15.74 -21.58
CA LEU A 74 10.52 -15.83 -20.86
C LEU A 74 9.50 -16.60 -21.67
N LYS A 75 9.32 -16.26 -22.95
CA LYS A 75 8.41 -16.99 -23.85
C LYS A 75 8.75 -18.47 -23.91
N ALA A 76 10.03 -18.81 -24.07
CA ALA A 76 10.50 -20.19 -24.10
C ALA A 76 10.22 -20.93 -22.77
N ALA A 77 10.46 -20.28 -21.63
CA ALA A 77 10.18 -20.86 -20.32
C ALA A 77 8.68 -21.09 -20.07
N LEU A 78 7.84 -20.21 -20.63
CA LEU A 78 6.39 -20.28 -20.51
C LEU A 78 5.72 -21.18 -21.57
N GLU A 79 6.46 -21.64 -22.58
CA GLU A 79 5.90 -22.43 -23.67
C GLU A 79 5.24 -23.72 -23.17
N GLY A 80 4.06 -24.05 -23.71
CA GLY A 80 3.31 -25.27 -23.36
C GLY A 80 2.74 -25.32 -21.93
N THR A 81 2.96 -24.30 -21.11
CA THR A 81 2.42 -24.24 -19.74
C THR A 81 1.08 -23.52 -19.73
N TRP A 82 0.04 -24.11 -19.16
CA TRP A 82 -1.24 -23.45 -18.91
C TRP A 82 -1.33 -23.05 -17.44
N GLY A 83 -1.83 -21.84 -17.16
CA GLY A 83 -1.99 -21.33 -15.80
C GLY A 83 -0.64 -20.95 -15.17
N LYS A 84 -0.39 -19.65 -15.05
CA LYS A 84 0.94 -19.10 -14.74
C LYS A 84 0.84 -18.09 -13.60
N TYR A 85 1.80 -18.14 -12.70
CA TYR A 85 2.11 -17.09 -11.75
C TYR A 85 3.53 -16.59 -12.00
N ILE A 86 3.75 -15.29 -12.02
CA ILE A 86 5.07 -14.69 -12.19
C ILE A 86 5.48 -13.98 -10.91
N VAL A 87 6.65 -14.31 -10.37
CA VAL A 87 7.26 -13.60 -9.25
C VAL A 87 8.45 -12.83 -9.78
N PHE A 88 8.58 -11.56 -9.41
CA PHE A 88 9.72 -10.73 -9.77
C PHE A 88 10.67 -10.54 -8.59
N ASP A 89 11.97 -10.60 -8.88
CA ASP A 89 13.06 -10.16 -8.00
C ASP A 89 14.26 -9.64 -8.82
N SER A 90 14.12 -8.43 -9.35
CA SER A 90 15.10 -7.85 -10.28
C SER A 90 15.44 -6.40 -9.93
N PRO A 91 16.73 -6.01 -10.00
CA PRO A 91 17.13 -4.60 -9.93
C PRO A 91 16.74 -3.81 -11.20
N GLY A 92 16.11 -4.44 -12.19
CA GLY A 92 15.81 -3.85 -13.49
C GLY A 92 16.96 -4.04 -14.49
N GLY A 93 17.21 -3.05 -15.34
CA GLY A 93 18.17 -3.14 -16.43
C GLY A 93 17.67 -2.44 -17.69
N SER A 94 17.63 -3.15 -18.81
CA SER A 94 17.14 -2.65 -20.09
C SER A 94 15.67 -2.26 -20.01
N PHE A 95 15.38 -0.95 -19.97
CA PHE A 95 14.03 -0.39 -20.00
C PHE A 95 13.20 -0.94 -21.17
N LEU A 96 13.80 -0.99 -22.36
CA LEU A 96 13.13 -1.49 -23.56
C LEU A 96 12.73 -2.95 -23.40
N GLU A 97 13.60 -3.78 -22.83
CA GLU A 97 13.26 -5.19 -22.60
C GLU A 97 12.22 -5.34 -21.49
N GLY A 98 12.31 -4.59 -20.40
CA GLY A 98 11.31 -4.59 -19.34
C GLY A 98 9.92 -4.18 -19.86
N ILE A 99 9.84 -3.16 -20.72
CA ILE A 99 8.60 -2.76 -21.39
C ILE A 99 8.07 -3.89 -22.27
N ARG A 100 8.94 -4.55 -23.06
CA ARG A 100 8.54 -5.69 -23.90
C ARG A 100 8.03 -6.88 -23.09
N ILE A 101 8.66 -7.19 -21.96
CA ILE A 101 8.18 -8.20 -20.99
C ILE A 101 6.80 -7.81 -20.46
N GLY A 102 6.64 -6.58 -19.97
CA GLY A 102 5.36 -6.09 -19.45
C GLY A 102 4.24 -6.12 -20.49
N GLN A 103 4.52 -5.73 -21.73
CA GLN A 103 3.55 -5.77 -22.83
C GLN A 103 3.16 -7.21 -23.21
N TYR A 104 4.10 -8.14 -23.18
CA TYR A 104 3.81 -9.55 -23.41
C TYR A 104 2.87 -10.12 -22.33
N LEU A 105 3.14 -9.81 -21.05
CA LEU A 105 2.25 -10.19 -19.95
C LEU A 105 0.88 -9.52 -20.08
N GLN A 106 0.85 -8.22 -20.38
CA GLN A 106 -0.39 -7.47 -20.63
C GLN A 106 -1.25 -8.10 -21.74
N TYR A 107 -0.61 -8.53 -22.83
CA TYR A 107 -1.31 -9.17 -23.95
C TYR A 107 -1.97 -10.48 -23.51
N ASN A 108 -1.30 -11.28 -22.68
CA ASN A 108 -1.89 -12.50 -22.12
C ASN A 108 -3.15 -12.18 -21.30
N VAL A 109 -3.07 -11.21 -20.37
CA VAL A 109 -4.19 -10.80 -19.51
C VAL A 109 -5.39 -10.31 -20.32
N GLY A 110 -5.14 -9.63 -21.44
CA GLY A 110 -6.18 -9.10 -22.32
C GLY A 110 -6.66 -10.07 -23.41
N SER A 111 -6.12 -11.28 -23.47
CA SER A 111 -6.47 -12.27 -24.50
C SER A 111 -7.84 -12.90 -24.25
N GLN A 112 -8.33 -13.66 -25.23
CA GLN A 112 -9.62 -14.36 -25.12
C GLN A 112 -9.61 -15.41 -23.99
N ASP A 113 -8.48 -16.10 -23.83
CA ASP A 113 -8.29 -17.17 -22.86
C ASP A 113 -7.05 -16.87 -22.00
N PRO A 114 -7.12 -15.89 -21.06
CA PRO A 114 -5.99 -15.49 -20.25
C PRO A 114 -5.61 -16.62 -19.29
N ASP A 115 -4.32 -16.97 -19.27
CA ASP A 115 -3.77 -17.99 -18.38
C ASP A 115 -2.70 -17.45 -17.42
N LEU A 116 -2.46 -16.14 -17.42
CA LEU A 116 -1.73 -15.43 -16.37
C LEU A 116 -2.65 -15.13 -15.18
N TYR A 117 -2.46 -15.83 -14.08
CA TYR A 117 -3.30 -15.74 -12.88
C TYR A 117 -2.84 -14.68 -11.89
N GLY A 118 -1.56 -14.29 -11.93
CA GLY A 118 -1.01 -13.26 -11.05
C GLY A 118 0.45 -12.93 -11.31
N VAL A 119 0.83 -11.69 -11.03
CA VAL A 119 2.21 -11.23 -10.95
C VAL A 119 2.49 -10.70 -9.55
N PHE A 120 3.64 -11.04 -8.98
CA PHE A 120 3.96 -10.81 -7.58
C PHE A 120 5.34 -10.17 -7.41
N VAL A 121 5.46 -9.34 -6.38
CA VAL A 121 6.74 -9.06 -5.71
C VAL A 121 6.55 -9.40 -4.24
N LEU A 122 7.33 -10.37 -3.77
CA LEU A 122 7.17 -10.96 -2.45
C LEU A 122 8.04 -10.25 -1.40
N ASN A 123 7.69 -10.37 -0.12
CA ASN A 123 8.45 -9.81 0.99
C ASN A 123 9.91 -10.27 0.91
N GLY A 124 10.84 -9.30 0.97
CA GLY A 124 12.28 -9.46 0.78
C GLY A 124 12.76 -9.29 -0.67
N ASN A 125 11.88 -9.43 -1.66
CA ASN A 125 12.22 -9.21 -3.07
C ASN A 125 12.11 -7.73 -3.44
N ARG A 126 12.80 -7.37 -4.52
CA ARG A 126 12.72 -6.04 -5.12
C ARG A 126 12.47 -6.12 -6.61
N CYS A 127 11.70 -5.20 -7.15
CA CYS A 127 11.48 -5.07 -8.59
C CYS A 127 11.63 -3.60 -8.95
N LEU A 128 12.85 -3.22 -9.36
CA LEU A 128 13.26 -1.84 -9.56
C LEU A 128 13.38 -1.51 -11.06
N SER A 129 13.30 -0.23 -11.41
CA SER A 129 13.56 0.27 -12.76
C SER A 129 12.69 -0.44 -13.82
N ALA A 130 13.31 -1.00 -14.86
CA ALA A 130 12.66 -1.78 -15.91
C ALA A 130 11.77 -2.92 -15.38
N CYS A 131 12.11 -3.52 -14.24
CA CYS A 131 11.28 -4.54 -13.61
C CYS A 131 9.96 -3.94 -13.12
N ALA A 132 10.01 -2.81 -12.42
CA ALA A 132 8.81 -2.14 -11.89
C ALA A 132 7.83 -1.82 -13.02
N LEU A 133 8.33 -1.33 -14.16
CA LEU A 133 7.53 -1.11 -15.35
C LEU A 133 6.94 -2.41 -15.92
N ALA A 134 7.72 -3.48 -16.01
CA ALA A 134 7.24 -4.78 -16.47
C ALA A 134 6.08 -5.31 -15.59
N PHE A 135 6.24 -5.20 -14.27
CA PHE A 135 5.23 -5.56 -13.28
C PHE A 135 3.96 -4.70 -13.43
N THR A 136 4.09 -3.37 -13.47
CA THR A 136 2.95 -2.45 -13.55
C THR A 136 2.20 -2.58 -14.87
N LEU A 137 2.90 -2.89 -15.97
CA LEU A 137 2.30 -3.11 -17.30
C LEU A 137 1.47 -4.38 -17.41
N ALA A 138 1.67 -5.36 -16.53
CA ALA A 138 0.95 -6.65 -16.53
C ALA A 138 -0.51 -6.53 -16.05
N ALA A 139 -1.23 -5.52 -16.55
CA ALA A 139 -2.64 -5.26 -16.32
C ALA A 139 -3.26 -4.60 -17.56
N THR A 140 -4.56 -4.78 -17.76
CA THR A 140 -5.31 -4.12 -18.84
C THR A 140 -6.22 -3.02 -18.29
N PRO A 141 -6.67 -2.07 -19.12
CA PRO A 141 -7.71 -1.11 -18.71
C PRO A 141 -8.99 -1.80 -18.24
N ARG A 142 -9.33 -2.96 -18.82
CA ARG A 142 -10.51 -3.73 -18.38
C ARG A 142 -10.34 -4.24 -16.95
N ASN A 143 -9.18 -4.78 -16.60
CA ASN A 143 -8.89 -5.19 -15.22
C ASN A 143 -8.87 -3.98 -14.29
N ALA A 144 -8.18 -2.91 -14.70
CA ALA A 144 -8.06 -1.70 -13.90
C ALA A 144 -9.41 -1.02 -13.63
N VAL A 145 -10.39 -1.11 -14.54
CA VAL A 145 -11.71 -0.46 -14.37
C VAL A 145 -12.77 -1.44 -13.83
N TYR A 146 -12.89 -2.64 -14.40
CA TYR A 146 -14.02 -3.55 -14.21
C TYR A 146 -13.65 -4.92 -13.65
N GLY A 147 -12.36 -5.23 -13.51
CA GLY A 147 -11.91 -6.56 -13.14
C GLY A 147 -11.10 -6.59 -11.87
N ASP A 148 -10.62 -7.79 -11.59
CA ASP A 148 -9.62 -8.01 -10.55
C ASP A 148 -8.25 -7.58 -11.08
N ASP A 149 -7.58 -6.75 -10.29
CA ASP A 149 -6.15 -6.54 -10.45
C ASP A 149 -5.40 -7.84 -10.13
N ILE A 150 -4.35 -8.11 -10.90
CA ILE A 150 -3.54 -9.33 -10.78
C ILE A 150 -2.11 -9.03 -10.33
N ARG A 151 -1.85 -7.76 -9.96
CA ARG A 151 -0.54 -7.25 -9.56
C ARG A 151 -0.48 -7.15 -8.04
N PHE A 152 0.21 -8.10 -7.43
CA PHE A 152 0.26 -8.25 -5.98
C PHE A 152 1.62 -7.82 -5.43
N LEU A 153 1.60 -6.92 -4.44
CA LEU A 153 2.80 -6.44 -3.77
C LEU A 153 2.74 -6.83 -2.29
N GLU A 154 3.59 -7.75 -1.86
CA GLU A 154 3.58 -8.21 -0.46
C GLU A 154 4.16 -7.14 0.49
N ALA A 155 3.61 -6.99 1.69
CA ALA A 155 4.20 -6.14 2.73
C ALA A 155 5.67 -6.53 2.99
N GLY A 156 6.59 -5.56 2.92
CA GLY A 156 8.04 -5.77 2.98
C GLY A 156 8.73 -6.02 1.62
N ALA A 157 7.97 -6.03 0.51
CA ALA A 157 8.51 -5.99 -0.84
C ALA A 157 8.76 -4.54 -1.31
N ALA A 158 9.58 -4.37 -2.35
CA ALA A 158 9.89 -3.05 -2.91
C ALA A 158 9.66 -2.98 -4.43
N LEU A 159 8.92 -1.97 -4.87
CA LEU A 159 8.93 -1.48 -6.27
C LEU A 159 9.67 -0.15 -6.33
N GLY A 160 10.45 0.07 -7.38
CA GLY A 160 11.17 1.34 -7.56
C GLY A 160 11.00 1.88 -8.98
N PHE A 161 10.49 3.11 -9.10
CA PHE A 161 10.28 3.78 -10.38
C PHE A 161 11.22 4.96 -10.53
N HIS A 162 11.72 5.17 -11.75
CA HIS A 162 12.52 6.34 -12.09
C HIS A 162 12.47 6.53 -13.62
N MET A 163 12.87 7.70 -14.10
CA MET A 163 13.03 7.91 -15.54
C MET A 163 14.26 7.20 -16.08
N ALA A 164 14.18 6.75 -17.34
CA ALA A 164 15.35 6.25 -18.02
C ALA A 164 16.43 7.32 -18.11
N PHE A 165 17.65 6.92 -17.78
CA PHE A 165 18.86 7.72 -17.89
C PHE A 165 19.83 7.06 -18.88
N LEU A 166 20.70 7.86 -19.48
CA LEU A 166 21.87 7.35 -20.16
C LEU A 166 23.08 7.44 -19.22
N PRO A 167 23.94 6.41 -19.17
CA PRO A 167 25.22 6.51 -18.48
C PRO A 167 26.07 7.70 -18.99
N ASP A 168 26.70 8.42 -18.07
CA ASP A 168 27.41 9.69 -18.34
C ASP A 168 28.54 9.54 -19.37
N ASP A 169 29.15 8.36 -19.48
CA ASP A 169 30.22 8.05 -20.43
C ASP A 169 29.74 8.03 -21.90
N LYS A 170 28.42 7.95 -22.13
CA LYS A 170 27.80 7.93 -23.46
C LYS A 170 27.04 9.21 -23.81
N ALA A 171 26.82 10.12 -22.87
CA ALA A 171 25.97 11.31 -23.09
C ALA A 171 26.52 12.30 -24.14
N ASN A 172 27.82 12.30 -24.42
CA ASN A 172 28.50 13.31 -25.23
C ASN A 172 28.51 13.05 -26.76
N GLN A 173 27.81 12.02 -27.27
CA GLN A 173 27.80 11.69 -28.69
C GLN A 173 26.41 11.93 -29.33
N LEU A 174 26.35 12.55 -30.53
CA LEU A 174 25.09 12.84 -31.25
C LEU A 174 24.19 11.61 -31.48
N VAL A 175 24.77 10.44 -31.77
CA VAL A 175 24.03 9.17 -31.91
C VAL A 175 23.43 8.75 -30.57
N ALA A 176 24.21 8.87 -29.50
CA ALA A 176 23.74 8.59 -28.15
C ALA A 176 22.64 9.57 -27.72
N VAL A 177 22.69 10.85 -28.10
CA VAL A 177 21.60 11.82 -27.84
C VAL A 177 20.30 11.39 -28.51
N LYS A 178 20.33 10.97 -29.78
CA LYS A 178 19.14 10.47 -30.48
C LYS A 178 18.57 9.22 -29.80
N GLU A 179 19.44 8.29 -29.39
CA GLU A 179 19.05 7.08 -28.66
C GLU A 179 18.46 7.42 -27.28
N ALA A 180 19.03 8.39 -26.56
CA ALA A 180 18.51 8.92 -25.30
C ALA A 180 17.09 9.44 -25.46
N MET A 181 16.88 10.29 -26.46
CA MET A 181 15.60 10.93 -26.72
C MET A 181 14.54 9.89 -27.07
N ASN A 182 14.87 8.93 -27.94
CA ASN A 182 13.96 7.84 -28.29
C ASN A 182 13.60 7.01 -27.06
N LEU A 183 14.59 6.65 -26.23
CA LEU A 183 14.36 5.92 -24.99
C LEU A 183 13.44 6.70 -24.04
N ALA A 184 13.72 7.99 -23.82
CA ALA A 184 12.89 8.86 -23.00
C ALA A 184 11.45 8.95 -23.53
N TYR A 185 11.27 9.04 -24.85
CA TYR A 185 9.94 9.02 -25.48
C TYR A 185 9.23 7.69 -25.29
N GLU A 186 9.90 6.56 -25.46
CA GLU A 186 9.30 5.23 -25.28
C GLU A 186 8.90 4.99 -23.81
N VAL A 187 9.73 5.41 -22.87
CA VAL A 187 9.42 5.33 -21.42
C VAL A 187 8.26 6.26 -21.08
N THR A 188 8.27 7.50 -21.56
CA THR A 188 7.17 8.45 -21.34
C THR A 188 5.86 7.92 -21.94
N GLN A 189 5.90 7.38 -23.17
CA GLN A 189 4.74 6.75 -23.80
C GLN A 189 4.21 5.57 -22.99
N THR A 190 5.11 4.78 -22.38
CA THR A 190 4.74 3.68 -21.51
C THR A 190 3.98 4.18 -20.28
N TYR A 191 4.50 5.20 -19.59
CA TYR A 191 3.77 5.82 -18.46
C TYR A 191 2.44 6.42 -18.89
N VAL A 192 2.38 7.13 -20.01
CA VAL A 192 1.12 7.67 -20.57
C VAL A 192 0.12 6.54 -20.86
N LYS A 193 0.57 5.38 -21.32
CA LYS A 193 -0.28 4.20 -21.53
C LYS A 193 -0.85 3.66 -20.22
N LEU A 194 -0.05 3.63 -19.14
CA LEU A 194 -0.51 3.25 -17.82
C LEU A 194 -1.61 4.22 -17.32
N ILE A 195 -1.44 5.51 -17.57
CA ILE A 195 -2.41 6.56 -17.19
C ILE A 195 -3.71 6.44 -17.99
N LYS A 196 -3.62 6.37 -19.34
CA LYS A 196 -4.79 6.39 -20.24
C LYS A 196 -5.78 5.25 -19.94
N GLY A 197 -5.28 4.13 -19.44
CA GLY A 197 -6.08 2.96 -19.08
C GLY A 197 -6.63 2.95 -17.65
N GLY A 198 -6.30 3.94 -16.82
CA GLY A 198 -6.56 3.89 -15.38
C GLY A 198 -5.77 2.79 -14.65
N ILE A 199 -4.70 2.26 -15.27
CA ILE A 199 -3.87 1.17 -14.72
C ILE A 199 -2.99 1.69 -13.57
N ALA A 200 -2.56 2.94 -13.67
CA ALA A 200 -1.88 3.70 -12.63
C ALA A 200 -2.30 5.19 -12.72
N PRO A 201 -2.33 5.93 -11.61
CA PRO A 201 -2.63 7.36 -11.61
C PRO A 201 -1.47 8.18 -12.19
N SER A 202 -1.74 9.44 -12.56
CA SER A 202 -0.74 10.36 -13.14
C SER A 202 0.43 10.66 -12.20
N ILE A 203 0.20 10.63 -10.89
CA ILE A 203 1.23 10.86 -9.87
C ILE A 203 2.40 9.87 -10.00
N LEU A 204 2.18 8.63 -10.47
CA LEU A 204 3.27 7.69 -10.70
C LEU A 204 4.29 8.20 -11.74
N LEU A 205 3.82 8.85 -12.81
CA LEU A 205 4.69 9.47 -13.80
C LEU A 205 5.37 10.73 -13.24
N GLN A 206 4.63 11.57 -12.52
CA GLN A 206 5.18 12.78 -11.90
C GLN A 206 6.32 12.44 -10.95
N GLU A 207 6.11 11.46 -10.07
CA GLU A 207 7.14 10.98 -9.15
C GLU A 207 8.33 10.37 -9.90
N ALA A 208 8.09 9.49 -10.88
CA ALA A 208 9.18 8.92 -11.68
C ALA A 208 10.03 10.00 -12.38
N LEU A 209 9.43 11.11 -12.85
CA LEU A 209 10.12 12.24 -13.47
C LEU A 209 11.04 13.02 -12.51
N SER A 210 10.76 12.97 -11.20
CA SER A 210 11.60 13.56 -10.15
C SER A 210 12.86 12.73 -9.87
N HIS A 211 12.87 11.46 -10.25
CA HIS A 211 13.99 10.54 -10.07
C HIS A 211 14.74 10.30 -11.38
N ARG A 212 15.86 11.02 -11.58
CA ARG A 212 16.58 11.12 -12.87
C ARG A 212 17.94 10.42 -12.91
N THR A 213 18.38 9.82 -11.80
CA THR A 213 19.66 9.11 -11.70
C THR A 213 19.42 7.60 -11.57
N ALA A 214 20.50 6.81 -11.69
CA ALA A 214 20.45 5.35 -11.64
C ALA A 214 20.09 4.77 -10.27
N ASP A 215 20.37 5.53 -9.23
CA ASP A 215 20.29 5.18 -7.82
C ASP A 215 19.14 5.87 -7.08
N SER A 216 18.47 6.82 -7.74
CA SER A 216 17.31 7.52 -7.20
C SER A 216 16.03 6.88 -7.70
N PHE A 217 15.15 6.49 -6.77
CA PHE A 217 13.87 5.84 -7.09
C PHE A 217 12.73 6.42 -6.27
N PHE A 218 11.58 6.48 -6.92
CA PHE A 218 10.30 6.50 -6.26
C PHE A 218 9.97 5.10 -5.76
N TYR A 219 10.10 4.88 -4.46
CA TYR A 219 9.80 3.59 -3.86
C TYR A 219 8.34 3.44 -3.48
N LEU A 220 7.81 2.26 -3.80
CA LEU A 220 6.54 1.76 -3.30
C LEU A 220 6.75 0.46 -2.51
N ALA A 221 6.10 0.36 -1.36
CA ALA A 221 6.03 -0.82 -0.50
C ALA A 221 4.63 -1.45 -0.54
N GLY A 222 4.48 -2.68 -0.05
CA GLY A 222 3.18 -3.35 0.08
C GLY A 222 2.26 -2.73 1.14
N GLY A 223 1.82 -1.50 0.94
CA GLY A 223 0.98 -0.71 1.84
C GLY A 223 0.04 0.27 1.10
N ILE A 224 -0.52 1.24 1.81
CA ILE A 224 -1.64 2.07 1.33
C ILE A 224 -1.29 2.98 0.16
N ARG A 225 -0.02 3.39 0.04
CA ARG A 225 0.41 4.21 -1.11
C ARG A 225 0.42 3.39 -2.40
N SER A 226 0.87 2.13 -2.35
CA SER A 226 0.74 1.20 -3.48
C SER A 226 -0.71 0.93 -3.86
N PHE A 227 -1.61 0.83 -2.87
CA PHE A 227 -3.04 0.75 -3.13
C PHE A 227 -3.54 1.99 -3.89
N ALA A 228 -3.12 3.18 -3.50
CA ALA A 228 -3.42 4.42 -4.23
C ALA A 228 -2.84 4.45 -5.65
N MET A 229 -1.71 3.78 -5.88
CA MET A 229 -1.16 3.60 -7.24
C MET A 229 -1.89 2.55 -8.08
N GLY A 230 -2.94 1.92 -7.55
CA GLY A 230 -3.79 0.96 -8.26
C GLY A 230 -3.26 -0.46 -8.26
N LEU A 231 -2.30 -0.75 -7.38
CA LEU A 231 -1.80 -2.10 -7.12
C LEU A 231 -2.64 -2.77 -6.05
N THR A 232 -2.44 -4.07 -5.85
CA THR A 232 -3.07 -4.83 -4.77
C THR A 232 -2.02 -5.22 -3.70
N PRO A 233 -1.87 -4.44 -2.61
CA PRO A 233 -1.05 -4.84 -1.48
C PRO A 233 -1.59 -6.09 -0.81
N VAL A 234 -0.71 -7.02 -0.50
CA VAL A 234 -1.05 -8.30 0.13
C VAL A 234 -0.12 -8.60 1.30
N SER A 235 -0.52 -9.50 2.19
CA SER A 235 0.39 -10.06 3.19
C SER A 235 -0.16 -11.36 3.76
N VAL A 236 0.63 -11.97 4.64
CA VAL A 236 0.25 -13.05 5.56
C VAL A 236 0.21 -12.52 7.01
N GLY A 237 -0.46 -13.26 7.88
CA GLY A 237 -0.45 -13.04 9.33
C GLY A 237 -1.16 -11.76 9.80
N ALA A 238 -0.70 -11.24 10.95
CA ALA A 238 -1.36 -10.20 11.73
C ALA A 238 -1.80 -8.95 10.95
N ILE A 239 -0.99 -8.47 10.00
CA ILE A 239 -1.31 -7.29 9.19
C ILE A 239 -2.54 -7.49 8.29
N ALA A 240 -2.78 -8.72 7.83
CA ALA A 240 -3.91 -9.08 6.98
C ALA A 240 -5.10 -9.66 7.78
N ASP A 241 -4.99 -9.78 9.10
CA ASP A 241 -6.09 -10.27 9.94
C ASP A 241 -7.25 -9.25 9.95
N PRO A 242 -8.51 -9.70 9.81
CA PRO A 242 -9.67 -8.84 9.94
C PRO A 242 -9.75 -8.18 11.32
N ILE A 243 -10.14 -6.90 11.35
CA ILE A 243 -10.38 -6.20 12.62
C ILE A 243 -11.70 -6.66 13.27
N ASN A 244 -11.72 -6.62 14.60
CA ASN A 244 -12.92 -6.86 15.40
C ASN A 244 -13.51 -5.54 15.93
N LYS A 245 -14.81 -5.52 16.26
CA LYS A 245 -15.54 -4.40 16.87
C LYS A 245 -15.05 -3.97 18.27
N SER A 246 -14.26 -4.81 18.95
CA SER A 246 -13.84 -4.59 20.34
C SER A 246 -13.16 -3.24 20.55
N ALA A 247 -13.77 -2.36 21.36
CA ALA A 247 -13.28 -0.99 21.59
C ALA A 247 -13.09 -0.18 20.30
N LEU A 248 -13.90 -0.42 19.27
CA LEU A 248 -13.89 0.35 18.04
C LEU A 248 -14.93 1.47 18.12
N TYR A 249 -14.43 2.71 18.13
CA TYR A 249 -15.22 3.92 18.25
C TYR A 249 -15.31 4.65 16.91
N MET A 250 -16.32 5.52 16.78
CA MET A 250 -16.66 6.15 15.52
C MET A 250 -15.60 7.14 15.01
N ASP A 251 -14.73 7.67 15.89
CA ASP A 251 -13.53 8.43 15.50
C ASP A 251 -12.55 7.57 14.69
N THR A 252 -12.28 6.35 15.16
CA THR A 252 -11.41 5.37 14.49
C THR A 252 -12.04 4.88 13.19
N VAL A 253 -13.35 4.64 13.19
CA VAL A 253 -14.10 4.24 11.98
C VAL A 253 -14.07 5.35 10.94
N GLY A 254 -14.30 6.61 11.34
CA GLY A 254 -14.21 7.78 10.47
C GLY A 254 -12.82 7.93 9.86
N ALA A 255 -11.77 7.85 10.68
CA ALA A 255 -10.39 7.95 10.21
C ALA A 255 -10.03 6.83 9.20
N MET A 256 -10.45 5.58 9.43
CA MET A 256 -10.24 4.49 8.47
C MET A 256 -10.99 4.72 7.15
N CYS A 257 -12.25 5.19 7.21
CA CYS A 257 -13.00 5.55 6.00
C CYS A 257 -12.32 6.68 5.23
N THR A 258 -11.84 7.72 5.92
CA THR A 258 -11.13 8.84 5.30
C THR A 258 -9.80 8.41 4.68
N GLN A 259 -8.97 7.63 5.39
CA GLN A 259 -7.73 7.08 4.82
C GLN A 259 -8.00 6.25 3.57
N LEU A 260 -9.02 5.38 3.61
CA LEU A 260 -9.41 4.60 2.43
C LEU A 260 -9.89 5.50 1.28
N PHE A 261 -10.66 6.56 1.57
CA PHE A 261 -11.19 7.49 0.58
C PHE A 261 -10.10 8.28 -0.15
N LEU A 262 -9.13 8.77 0.62
CA LEU A 262 -7.98 9.49 0.06
C LEU A 262 -7.13 8.56 -0.81
N ALA A 263 -6.95 7.31 -0.39
CA ALA A 263 -6.19 6.32 -1.14
C ALA A 263 -6.95 5.71 -2.35
N ASP A 264 -8.27 5.76 -2.41
CA ASP A 264 -9.03 5.15 -3.50
C ASP A 264 -8.85 5.92 -4.83
N ASN A 265 -8.18 5.32 -5.80
CA ASN A 265 -7.92 5.98 -7.09
C ASN A 265 -9.04 5.86 -8.13
N THR A 266 -10.13 5.18 -7.80
CA THR A 266 -11.29 5.03 -8.67
C THR A 266 -12.29 6.16 -8.48
N ILE A 267 -12.25 6.81 -7.31
CA ILE A 267 -13.05 7.98 -6.98
C ILE A 267 -12.31 9.24 -7.41
N LYS A 268 -12.94 9.99 -8.31
CA LYS A 268 -12.45 11.32 -8.72
C LYS A 268 -12.58 12.29 -7.55
N LYS A 269 -11.46 12.91 -7.20
CA LYS A 269 -11.36 13.90 -6.13
C LYS A 269 -10.72 15.18 -6.68
N SER A 270 -11.24 16.32 -6.29
CA SER A 270 -10.57 17.62 -6.38
C SER A 270 -9.84 17.92 -5.08
N GLU A 271 -9.08 19.02 -5.06
CA GLU A 271 -8.45 19.57 -3.84
C GLU A 271 -9.42 19.66 -2.66
N VAL A 272 -10.67 20.07 -2.92
CA VAL A 272 -11.70 20.21 -1.87
C VAL A 272 -11.99 18.88 -1.19
N GLU A 273 -12.03 17.77 -1.93
CA GLU A 273 -12.24 16.45 -1.33
C GLU A 273 -11.01 15.96 -0.56
N TYR A 274 -9.80 16.33 -0.97
CA TYR A 274 -8.60 15.97 -0.23
C TYR A 274 -8.46 16.74 1.09
N GLU A 275 -8.89 18.01 1.10
CA GLU A 275 -8.79 18.88 2.29
C GLU A 275 -9.99 18.74 3.23
N PHE A 276 -11.21 18.66 2.69
CA PHE A 276 -12.45 18.70 3.47
C PHE A 276 -13.32 17.45 3.33
N GLY A 277 -12.83 16.41 2.67
CA GLY A 277 -13.57 15.15 2.47
C GLY A 277 -13.60 14.24 3.70
N ALA A 278 -13.05 14.65 4.85
CA ALA A 278 -13.08 13.82 6.05
C ALA A 278 -14.49 13.65 6.64
N ILE A 279 -14.73 12.52 7.29
CA ILE A 279 -15.97 12.28 8.03
C ILE A 279 -15.85 12.97 9.40
N GLU A 280 -16.08 14.27 9.43
CA GLU A 280 -16.09 15.09 10.65
C GLU A 280 -17.48 15.10 11.27
N GLY A 281 -17.90 13.96 11.83
CA GLY A 281 -19.21 13.85 12.48
C GLY A 281 -19.22 14.49 13.87
N PHE A 282 -20.03 15.53 14.08
CA PHE A 282 -20.36 16.04 15.43
C PHE A 282 -21.47 15.24 16.12
N ALA A 283 -22.21 14.42 15.36
CA ALA A 283 -23.33 13.64 15.86
C ALA A 283 -23.39 12.25 15.22
N PRO A 284 -23.36 11.16 16.02
CA PRO A 284 -23.13 11.15 17.47
C PRO A 284 -21.68 11.55 17.83
N ASP A 285 -21.38 11.83 19.11
CA ASP A 285 -20.00 12.13 19.54
C ASP A 285 -19.09 10.95 19.18
N PRO A 286 -18.13 11.13 18.24
CA PRO A 286 -17.36 10.02 17.71
C PRO A 286 -16.38 9.44 18.73
N LYS A 287 -16.01 10.21 19.77
CA LYS A 287 -15.10 9.74 20.82
C LYS A 287 -15.83 8.88 21.86
N GLN A 288 -17.12 9.08 22.04
CA GLN A 288 -17.92 8.36 23.04
C GLN A 288 -18.77 7.22 22.46
N THR A 289 -18.99 7.22 21.15
CA THR A 289 -19.88 6.26 20.50
C THR A 289 -19.10 5.09 19.91
N ARG A 290 -19.47 3.86 20.30
CA ARG A 290 -18.93 2.64 19.69
C ARG A 290 -19.67 2.31 18.40
N LEU A 291 -18.99 1.63 17.48
CA LEU A 291 -19.61 1.11 16.26
C LEU A 291 -20.83 0.22 16.58
N GLU A 292 -20.68 -0.69 17.55
CA GLU A 292 -21.76 -1.61 17.93
C GLU A 292 -23.00 -0.87 18.45
N ASP A 293 -22.80 0.12 19.33
CA ASP A 293 -23.89 0.91 19.91
C ASP A 293 -24.64 1.69 18.83
N LEU A 294 -23.91 2.29 17.88
CA LEU A 294 -24.52 3.05 16.78
C LEU A 294 -25.31 2.15 15.82
N THR A 295 -24.75 1.01 15.41
CA THR A 295 -25.46 0.06 14.54
C THR A 295 -26.73 -0.49 15.20
N GLN A 296 -26.68 -0.77 16.51
CA GLN A 296 -27.86 -1.18 17.28
C GLN A 296 -28.90 -0.06 17.38
N GLN A 297 -28.48 1.17 17.69
CA GLN A 297 -29.36 2.33 17.79
C GLN A 297 -30.09 2.60 16.47
N LEU A 298 -29.37 2.49 15.35
CA LEU A 298 -29.91 2.72 14.00
C LEU A 298 -30.69 1.52 13.44
N GLY A 299 -30.68 0.38 14.14
CA GLY A 299 -31.40 -0.83 13.74
C GLY A 299 -30.90 -1.44 12.43
N SER A 300 -29.63 -1.21 12.06
CA SER A 300 -29.04 -1.75 10.84
C SER A 300 -27.61 -2.21 11.05
N ARG A 301 -27.28 -3.36 10.46
CA ARG A 301 -25.90 -3.87 10.38
C ARG A 301 -25.02 -3.09 9.40
N ARG A 302 -25.60 -2.20 8.57
CA ARG A 302 -24.87 -1.30 7.66
C ARG A 302 -25.19 0.15 7.94
N ILE A 303 -24.15 0.94 8.13
CA ILE A 303 -24.23 2.40 8.27
C ILE A 303 -23.36 3.07 7.22
N ALA A 304 -23.66 4.31 6.87
CA ALA A 304 -22.85 5.07 5.94
C ALA A 304 -22.71 6.55 6.31
N ALA A 305 -21.63 7.16 5.85
CA ALA A 305 -21.36 8.58 5.97
C ALA A 305 -20.74 9.14 4.68
N SER A 306 -21.02 10.40 4.40
CA SER A 306 -20.62 11.11 3.17
C SER A 306 -19.20 11.65 3.26
N HIS A 307 -18.46 11.55 2.15
CA HIS A 307 -17.20 12.25 1.90
C HIS A 307 -17.48 13.45 0.98
N ASN A 308 -18.09 14.49 1.56
CA ASN A 308 -18.45 15.74 0.88
C ASN A 308 -19.23 15.56 -0.45
N GLY A 309 -20.06 14.51 -0.54
CA GLY A 309 -20.89 14.21 -1.72
C GLY A 309 -20.15 13.57 -2.91
N ALA A 310 -18.81 13.51 -2.89
CA ALA A 310 -18.03 12.83 -3.91
C ALA A 310 -18.16 11.30 -3.82
N ALA A 311 -18.24 10.79 -2.59
CA ALA A 311 -18.46 9.39 -2.28
C ALA A 311 -19.12 9.24 -0.89
N TYR A 312 -19.44 8.00 -0.54
CA TYR A 312 -19.79 7.62 0.83
C TYR A 312 -19.06 6.35 1.24
N CYS A 313 -18.69 6.27 2.52
CA CYS A 313 -18.16 5.07 3.15
C CYS A 313 -19.29 4.28 3.77
N THR A 314 -19.44 3.02 3.36
CA THR A 314 -20.38 2.06 3.97
C THR A 314 -19.60 1.15 4.90
N VAL A 315 -20.05 1.06 6.15
CA VAL A 315 -19.47 0.21 7.19
C VAL A 315 -20.48 -0.86 7.57
N GLU A 316 -20.04 -2.12 7.61
CA GLU A 316 -20.83 -3.26 8.03
C GLU A 316 -20.26 -3.87 9.30
N LEU A 317 -21.10 -4.06 10.31
CA LEU A 317 -20.78 -4.90 11.45
C LEU A 317 -21.40 -6.28 11.26
N SER A 318 -20.54 -7.31 11.13
CA SER A 318 -20.97 -8.69 10.99
C SER A 318 -21.30 -9.33 12.34
N ASP A 319 -22.10 -10.41 12.33
CA ASP A 319 -22.53 -11.12 13.55
C ASP A 319 -21.35 -11.73 14.33
N ASP A 320 -20.29 -12.11 13.63
CA ASP A 320 -19.02 -12.58 14.23
C ASP A 320 -18.16 -11.44 14.85
N GLY A 321 -18.65 -10.19 14.78
CA GLY A 321 -17.99 -9.00 15.28
C GLY A 321 -16.89 -8.45 14.38
N THR A 322 -16.67 -9.02 13.19
CA THR A 322 -15.76 -8.45 12.19
C THR A 322 -16.38 -7.25 11.49
N VAL A 323 -15.53 -6.34 11.01
CA VAL A 323 -15.94 -5.10 10.35
C VAL A 323 -15.62 -5.16 8.87
N GLY A 324 -16.59 -4.79 8.04
CA GLY A 324 -16.41 -4.60 6.60
C GLY A 324 -16.57 -3.14 6.20
N MET A 325 -15.89 -2.74 5.12
CA MET A 325 -15.98 -1.39 4.56
C MET A 325 -16.04 -1.43 3.04
N ARG A 326 -16.74 -0.45 2.45
CA ARG A 326 -16.76 -0.21 1.00
C ARG A 326 -16.96 1.29 0.75
N LEU A 327 -16.18 1.85 -0.17
CA LEU A 327 -16.45 3.17 -0.72
C LEU A 327 -17.29 3.05 -1.99
N THR A 328 -18.22 3.99 -2.15
CA THR A 328 -19.03 4.10 -3.36
C THR A 328 -19.06 5.55 -3.81
N ALA A 329 -18.75 5.80 -5.08
CA ALA A 329 -18.83 7.12 -5.67
C ALA A 329 -20.29 7.62 -5.72
N GLY A 330 -20.47 8.92 -5.51
CA GLY A 330 -21.77 9.59 -5.55
C GLY A 330 -22.39 9.87 -4.18
N PRO A 331 -23.65 10.31 -4.15
CA PRO A 331 -24.29 10.82 -2.95
C PRO A 331 -24.65 9.70 -1.96
N LEU A 332 -24.69 10.08 -0.67
CA LEU A 332 -25.10 9.20 0.43
C LEU A 332 -26.55 8.71 0.23
N PRO A 333 -26.80 7.39 0.19
CA PRO A 333 -28.11 6.85 -0.17
C PRO A 333 -29.17 6.99 0.92
N CYS A 334 -28.76 7.26 2.17
CA CYS A 334 -29.64 7.37 3.33
C CYS A 334 -29.90 8.82 3.80
N SER A 335 -29.67 9.82 2.93
CA SER A 335 -30.08 11.20 3.19
C SER A 335 -31.51 11.46 2.72
N ASP A 336 -32.35 12.08 3.55
CA ASP A 336 -33.69 12.59 3.20
C ASP A 336 -33.65 13.82 2.24
N GLY A 337 -32.65 13.89 1.37
CA GLY A 337 -32.40 15.04 0.49
C GLY A 337 -31.63 16.20 1.14
N ARG A 338 -31.05 16.01 2.34
CA ARG A 338 -30.08 16.92 2.97
C ARG A 338 -28.67 16.37 2.82
N SER A 339 -27.90 16.93 1.89
CA SER A 339 -26.57 16.50 1.47
C SER A 339 -25.43 17.04 2.35
N ASP A 340 -25.75 17.71 3.46
CA ASP A 340 -24.93 18.75 4.06
C ASP A 340 -24.55 18.53 5.54
N ALA A 341 -24.87 17.37 6.13
CA ALA A 341 -24.33 17.00 7.44
C ALA A 341 -23.61 15.63 7.38
N PRO A 342 -22.35 15.52 7.87
CA PRO A 342 -21.59 14.27 7.95
C PRO A 342 -22.11 13.38 9.09
N THR A 343 -23.42 13.12 9.11
CA THR A 343 -24.08 12.24 10.09
C THR A 343 -24.16 10.83 9.53
N TRP A 344 -23.72 9.87 10.35
CA TRP A 344 -23.90 8.45 10.05
C TRP A 344 -25.39 8.11 9.96
N CYS A 345 -25.79 7.43 8.88
CA CYS A 345 -27.17 6.95 8.70
C CYS A 345 -27.23 5.45 8.43
N ALA A 346 -28.39 4.84 8.74
CA ALA A 346 -28.65 3.45 8.42
C ALA A 346 -28.86 3.26 6.93
N ILE A 347 -28.19 2.27 6.36
CA ILE A 347 -28.61 1.69 5.09
C ILE A 347 -29.61 0.59 5.43
N GLN A 348 -30.78 0.61 4.79
CA GLN A 348 -31.83 -0.38 5.03
C GLN A 348 -31.61 -1.63 4.17
N GLY A 349 -31.89 -2.80 4.74
CA GLY A 349 -31.78 -4.10 4.07
C GLY A 349 -33.04 -4.47 3.27
N PRO A 350 -33.13 -5.72 2.78
CA PRO A 350 -32.24 -6.85 3.08
C PRO A 350 -30.89 -6.79 2.37
N PHE A 351 -29.87 -7.42 2.96
CA PHE A 351 -28.52 -7.51 2.41
C PHE A 351 -28.16 -8.98 2.20
N GLU A 352 -28.04 -9.39 0.93
CA GLU A 352 -27.68 -10.76 0.56
C GLU A 352 -26.16 -11.02 0.61
N ASP A 353 -25.35 -9.96 0.64
CA ASP A 353 -23.89 -10.02 0.67
C ASP A 353 -23.31 -9.56 2.03
N THR A 354 -22.01 -9.80 2.20
CA THR A 354 -21.17 -9.16 3.23
C THR A 354 -20.20 -8.19 2.57
N LEU A 355 -19.88 -7.10 3.24
CA LEU A 355 -18.85 -6.19 2.73
C LEU A 355 -17.45 -6.81 2.83
N PRO A 356 -16.50 -6.38 1.97
CA PRO A 356 -15.08 -6.71 2.12
C PRO A 356 -14.60 -6.37 3.54
N LYS A 357 -13.88 -7.29 4.18
CA LYS A 357 -13.40 -7.10 5.55
C LYS A 357 -12.31 -6.03 5.61
N VAL A 358 -12.29 -5.26 6.68
CA VAL A 358 -11.18 -4.36 7.00
C VAL A 358 -10.11 -5.14 7.76
N THR A 359 -8.85 -4.93 7.39
CA THR A 359 -7.71 -5.59 8.06
C THR A 359 -7.00 -4.66 9.03
N ASN A 360 -6.09 -5.22 9.83
CA ASN A 360 -5.21 -4.43 10.69
C ASN A 360 -4.34 -3.43 9.92
N ALA A 361 -4.08 -3.63 8.62
CA ALA A 361 -3.34 -2.67 7.80
C ALA A 361 -4.03 -1.29 7.75
N LEU A 362 -5.32 -1.24 7.41
CA LEU A 362 -6.06 0.02 7.33
C LEU A 362 -6.19 0.70 8.70
N LEU A 363 -6.40 -0.09 9.77
CA LEU A 363 -6.39 0.43 11.14
C LEU A 363 -5.01 1.02 11.51
N ALA A 364 -3.94 0.34 11.11
CA ALA A 364 -2.58 0.78 11.37
C ALA A 364 -2.23 2.05 10.58
N ASP A 365 -2.69 2.17 9.34
CA ASP A 365 -2.48 3.38 8.53
C ASP A 365 -3.22 4.59 9.13
N ALA A 366 -4.47 4.43 9.57
CA ALA A 366 -5.18 5.48 10.31
C ALA A 366 -4.47 5.86 11.62
N ALA A 367 -3.81 4.89 12.24
CA ALA A 367 -3.02 5.06 13.46
C ALA A 367 -1.57 5.51 13.18
N SER A 368 -1.20 5.84 11.94
CA SER A 368 0.18 6.18 11.57
C SER A 368 1.24 5.13 11.97
N CYS A 369 0.79 3.88 12.12
CA CYS A 369 1.58 2.68 12.36
C CYS A 369 1.73 1.87 11.06
N ASN A 370 2.07 2.55 9.97
CA ASN A 370 2.09 1.97 8.64
C ASN A 370 2.97 0.70 8.65
N GLY A 371 2.44 -0.42 8.15
CA GLY A 371 3.08 -1.75 8.14
C GLY A 371 3.72 -2.22 9.47
N GLY A 372 3.31 -1.67 10.62
CA GLY A 372 3.86 -2.01 11.93
C GLY A 372 5.04 -1.16 12.38
N THR A 373 5.34 -0.07 11.67
CA THR A 373 6.36 0.92 12.03
C THR A 373 5.70 2.26 12.28
N LEU A 374 6.16 2.95 13.32
CA LEU A 374 5.68 4.29 13.64
C LEU A 374 6.25 5.27 12.60
N THR A 375 5.39 5.89 11.82
CA THR A 375 5.82 6.86 10.81
C THR A 375 6.26 8.16 11.51
N ASN A 376 7.41 8.71 11.18
CA ASN A 376 7.87 9.98 11.76
C ASN A 376 7.99 11.10 10.72
N GLU A 377 7.91 10.71 9.45
CA GLU A 377 8.03 11.58 8.29
C GLU A 377 6.82 11.34 7.39
N TYR A 378 5.99 12.37 7.26
CA TYR A 378 4.70 12.29 6.61
C TYR A 378 4.59 13.25 5.44
N ALA A 379 3.70 12.91 4.51
CA ALA A 379 3.22 13.84 3.50
C ALA A 379 1.68 13.86 3.53
N TYR A 380 1.09 15.00 3.18
CA TYR A 380 -0.35 15.09 3.00
C TYR A 380 -0.75 14.41 1.70
N TRP A 381 -1.93 13.79 1.66
CA TRP A 381 -2.50 13.28 0.42
C TRP A 381 -2.72 14.39 -0.63
N THR A 382 -2.95 15.63 -0.20
CA THR A 382 -3.06 16.80 -1.08
C THR A 382 -1.78 17.08 -1.87
N SER A 383 -0.59 16.72 -1.35
CA SER A 383 0.69 16.96 -2.05
C SER A 383 0.84 16.10 -3.31
N ASP A 384 0.06 15.02 -3.44
CA ASP A 384 0.03 14.19 -4.65
C ASP A 384 -0.80 14.82 -5.78
N VAL A 385 -1.50 15.93 -5.50
CA VAL A 385 -2.46 16.56 -6.44
C VAL A 385 -2.21 18.05 -6.62
N ILE A 386 -1.69 18.71 -5.59
CA ILE A 386 -1.39 20.14 -5.57
C ILE A 386 0.12 20.29 -5.53
N ASP A 387 0.67 20.84 -6.60
CA ASP A 387 2.01 21.40 -6.61
C ASP A 387 1.90 22.78 -5.96
N TYR A 388 2.26 22.91 -4.68
CA TYR A 388 2.51 24.23 -4.10
C TYR A 388 3.81 24.74 -4.73
N ASP A 389 3.71 25.23 -5.96
CA ASP A 389 4.82 25.78 -6.74
C ASP A 389 5.30 27.08 -6.09
N LEU A 390 6.13 26.93 -5.06
CA LEU A 390 6.94 27.97 -4.44
C LEU A 390 8.34 27.40 -4.24
N GLY A 391 9.04 27.20 -5.35
CA GLY A 391 10.51 27.23 -5.44
C GLY A 391 11.32 26.48 -4.38
N GLU A 392 12.01 25.44 -4.86
CA GLU A 392 13.07 24.65 -4.21
C GLU A 392 12.63 23.29 -3.61
N GLU A 393 13.17 22.25 -4.28
CA GLU A 393 13.52 20.89 -3.85
C GLU A 393 12.65 20.15 -2.82
N ALA A 394 12.03 19.05 -3.30
CA ALA A 394 11.60 17.86 -2.56
C ALA A 394 10.23 17.96 -1.83
N PRO A 395 9.55 16.81 -1.61
CA PRO A 395 8.19 16.80 -1.08
C PRO A 395 8.18 17.40 0.32
N THR A 396 7.07 18.04 0.68
CA THR A 396 6.80 18.63 2.00
C THR A 396 6.76 17.53 3.08
N VAL A 397 7.91 16.95 3.40
CA VAL A 397 8.07 16.02 4.52
C VAL A 397 7.82 16.79 5.80
N ILE A 398 6.81 16.35 6.55
CA ILE A 398 6.40 16.96 7.81
C ILE A 398 6.68 15.96 8.93
N ALA A 399 7.28 16.46 10.01
CA ALA A 399 7.39 15.72 11.26
C ALA A 399 6.13 15.95 12.11
N ASP A 400 5.80 15.01 12.99
CA ASP A 400 4.71 15.20 13.94
C ASP A 400 4.93 16.48 14.77
N PRO A 401 4.03 17.47 14.71
CA PRO A 401 4.24 18.77 15.38
C PRO A 401 4.25 18.67 16.90
N TYR A 402 3.84 17.53 17.45
CA TYR A 402 3.76 17.27 18.89
C TYR A 402 4.78 16.22 19.36
N ASP A 403 5.77 15.84 18.53
CA ASP A 403 6.79 14.85 18.91
C ASP A 403 6.17 13.56 19.47
N TRP A 404 5.11 13.10 18.81
CA TRP A 404 4.33 11.92 19.16
C TRP A 404 3.74 11.93 20.58
N MET A 405 3.56 13.12 21.16
CA MET A 405 2.69 13.32 22.30
C MET A 405 1.24 13.17 21.84
N ARG A 406 0.49 12.28 22.48
CA ARG A 406 -0.92 12.00 22.19
C ARG A 406 -1.77 12.07 23.43
N THR A 407 -3.03 12.46 23.26
CA THR A 407 -4.03 12.48 24.32
C THR A 407 -4.80 11.16 24.38
N ILE A 408 -4.89 10.57 25.57
CA ILE A 408 -5.71 9.39 25.82
C ILE A 408 -7.19 9.78 25.75
N ALA A 409 -7.94 9.16 24.83
CA ALA A 409 -9.37 9.38 24.66
C ALA A 409 -10.19 8.57 25.67
N ARG A 410 -9.65 7.44 26.14
CA ARG A 410 -10.36 6.38 26.87
C ARG A 410 -9.40 5.72 27.86
N ASP A 411 -9.83 5.48 29.09
CA ASP A 411 -9.03 4.76 30.09
C ASP A 411 -8.51 3.43 29.53
N VAL A 412 -7.21 3.17 29.68
CA VAL A 412 -6.59 1.97 29.13
C VAL A 412 -5.47 1.44 30.03
N ASN A 413 -5.38 0.12 30.12
CA ASN A 413 -4.29 -0.54 30.82
C ASN A 413 -3.00 -0.47 29.98
N VAL A 414 -1.90 -0.10 30.63
CA VAL A 414 -0.55 -0.25 30.08
C VAL A 414 -0.12 -1.69 30.32
N ARG A 415 0.32 -2.38 29.27
CA ARG A 415 0.67 -3.80 29.31
C ARG A 415 2.14 -4.05 29.02
N GLN A 416 2.68 -5.13 29.59
CA GLN A 416 4.09 -5.48 29.40
C GLN A 416 4.42 -5.81 27.93
N GLN A 417 3.50 -6.48 27.23
CA GLN A 417 3.57 -6.85 25.82
C GLN A 417 2.30 -6.36 25.10
N PRO A 418 2.34 -6.17 23.77
CA PRO A 418 1.19 -5.76 22.97
C PRO A 418 0.18 -6.91 22.79
N SER A 419 -0.48 -7.31 23.87
CA SER A 419 -1.50 -8.37 23.90
C SER A 419 -2.45 -8.15 25.06
N LEU A 420 -3.73 -8.50 24.89
CA LEU A 420 -4.71 -8.48 25.97
C LEU A 420 -4.44 -9.54 27.06
N ASP A 421 -3.65 -10.57 26.75
CA ASP A 421 -3.28 -11.63 27.69
C ASP A 421 -2.03 -11.28 28.51
N SER A 422 -1.31 -10.22 28.12
CA SER A 422 -0.15 -9.74 28.86
C SER A 422 -0.57 -9.07 30.17
N GLU A 423 0.28 -9.21 31.19
CA GLU A 423 0.12 -8.51 32.47
C GLU A 423 -0.04 -7.00 32.27
N ALA A 424 -1.01 -6.42 32.99
CA ALA A 424 -1.18 -4.98 33.10
C ALA A 424 -0.17 -4.44 34.11
N VAL A 425 0.78 -3.63 33.65
CA VAL A 425 1.87 -3.04 34.44
C VAL A 425 1.56 -1.60 34.86
N GLY A 426 0.43 -1.06 34.40
CA GLY A 426 -0.04 0.28 34.75
C GLY A 426 -1.37 0.62 34.10
N ARG A 427 -1.78 1.88 34.23
CA ARG A 427 -2.99 2.42 33.62
C ARG A 427 -2.77 3.89 33.29
N VAL A 428 -3.34 4.32 32.17
CA VAL A 428 -3.47 5.74 31.81
C VAL A 428 -4.96 6.07 31.67
N GLN A 429 -5.31 7.30 32.01
CA GLN A 429 -6.69 7.78 32.12
C GLN A 429 -7.03 8.75 30.99
N ILE A 430 -8.33 8.95 30.75
CA ILE A 430 -8.82 9.96 29.81
C ILE A 430 -8.17 11.33 30.10
N GLY A 431 -7.66 11.97 29.06
CA GLY A 431 -7.00 13.28 29.14
C GLY A 431 -5.50 13.23 29.49
N ASP A 432 -4.97 12.07 29.88
CA ASP A 432 -3.53 11.90 30.05
C ASP A 432 -2.82 12.14 28.72
N LYS A 433 -1.64 12.77 28.80
CA LYS A 433 -0.74 12.95 27.66
C LYS A 433 0.39 11.93 27.75
N VAL A 434 0.53 11.11 26.71
CA VAL A 434 1.58 10.08 26.62
C VAL A 434 2.43 10.32 25.40
N ARG A 435 3.75 10.09 25.50
CA ARG A 435 4.63 10.06 24.34
C ARG A 435 4.72 8.64 23.81
N ILE A 436 4.34 8.46 22.54
CA ILE A 436 4.49 7.22 21.79
C ILE A 436 5.91 7.16 21.22
N SER A 437 6.59 6.03 21.38
CA SER A 437 7.95 5.82 20.85
C SER A 437 8.04 4.77 19.75
N GLY A 438 6.96 4.03 19.53
CA GLY A 438 6.90 2.97 18.53
C GLY A 438 5.49 2.39 18.44
N CYS A 439 5.30 1.48 17.50
CA CYS A 439 4.05 0.76 17.37
C CYS A 439 4.30 -0.68 16.91
N ARG A 440 3.25 -1.51 16.95
CA ARG A 440 3.29 -2.88 16.43
C ARG A 440 1.90 -3.33 16.03
N ILE A 441 1.84 -4.09 14.94
CA ILE A 441 0.65 -4.86 14.55
C ILE A 441 0.77 -6.29 15.09
N VAL A 442 -0.29 -6.77 15.73
CA VAL A 442 -0.39 -8.11 16.32
C VAL A 442 -1.72 -8.75 15.99
N SER A 443 -1.76 -10.08 15.95
CA SER A 443 -3.04 -10.80 15.83
C SER A 443 -3.87 -10.59 17.10
N GLY A 444 -5.19 -10.58 16.94
CA GLY A 444 -6.14 -10.42 18.04
C GLY A 444 -7.04 -9.18 17.90
N PRO A 445 -7.97 -8.98 18.84
CA PRO A 445 -9.10 -8.06 18.66
C PRO A 445 -8.72 -6.57 18.66
N GLN A 446 -7.54 -6.21 19.15
CA GLN A 446 -7.07 -4.81 19.19
C GLN A 446 -6.21 -4.45 17.97
N GLY A 447 -5.50 -5.41 17.39
CA GLY A 447 -4.74 -5.26 16.14
C GLY A 447 -3.47 -4.41 16.25
N VAL A 448 -3.59 -3.16 16.67
CA VAL A 448 -2.53 -2.15 16.65
C VAL A 448 -2.25 -1.63 18.05
N TRP A 449 -0.98 -1.63 18.43
CA TRP A 449 -0.52 -1.20 19.75
C TRP A 449 0.56 -0.13 19.63
N TYR A 450 0.54 0.84 20.54
CA TYR A 450 1.59 1.82 20.72
C TYR A 450 2.48 1.44 21.89
N GLN A 451 3.79 1.60 21.69
CA GLN A 451 4.78 1.55 22.75
C GLN A 451 4.90 2.94 23.39
N LEU A 452 4.82 3.01 24.71
CA LEU A 452 5.06 4.24 25.43
C LEU A 452 6.56 4.45 25.64
N SER A 453 7.01 5.70 25.55
CA SER A 453 8.41 6.06 25.84
C SER A 453 8.84 5.73 27.28
N THR A 454 7.89 5.67 28.21
CA THR A 454 8.07 5.25 29.61
C THR A 454 8.10 3.72 29.79
N GLY A 455 7.88 2.96 28.71
CA GLY A 455 7.78 1.51 28.72
C GLY A 455 6.33 1.00 28.74
N GLY A 456 6.15 -0.23 28.25
CA GLY A 456 4.84 -0.86 28.12
C GLY A 456 4.07 -0.45 26.86
N TRP A 457 2.89 -1.02 26.71
CA TRP A 457 2.08 -0.97 25.50
C TRP A 457 0.62 -0.62 25.81
N ILE A 458 0.01 0.19 24.96
CA ILE A 458 -1.43 0.48 24.98
C ILE A 458 -2.03 0.18 23.60
N SER A 459 -3.32 -0.16 23.55
CA SER A 459 -4.03 -0.29 22.26
C SER A 459 -4.19 1.09 21.62
N ALA A 460 -3.93 1.19 20.30
CA ALA A 460 -4.06 2.44 19.57
C ALA A 460 -5.49 3.00 19.57
N ARG A 461 -6.50 2.14 19.74
CA ARG A 461 -7.95 2.49 19.75
C ARG A 461 -8.38 3.40 20.91
N PHE A 462 -7.50 3.61 21.89
CA PHE A 462 -7.77 4.39 23.09
C PHE A 462 -7.17 5.81 23.03
N VAL A 463 -6.60 6.20 21.89
CA VAL A 463 -5.97 7.51 21.65
C VAL A 463 -6.88 8.39 20.78
N ALA A 464 -6.90 9.71 21.02
CA ALA A 464 -7.88 10.64 20.43
C ALA A 464 -7.50 11.20 19.04
N GLU A 465 -6.29 10.89 18.56
CA GLU A 465 -5.61 11.60 17.47
C GLU A 465 -5.18 10.58 16.41
N PHE A 466 -6.15 10.16 15.60
CA PHE A 466 -5.87 9.42 14.37
C PHE A 466 -5.59 10.44 13.28
N ASP A 467 -4.45 10.28 12.60
CA ASP A 467 -4.12 11.15 11.48
C ASP A 467 -4.69 10.54 10.19
N GLN A 468 -5.71 11.21 9.68
CA GLN A 468 -6.49 10.75 8.53
C GLN A 468 -6.11 11.44 7.21
N PHE A 469 -5.26 12.47 7.25
CA PHE A 469 -4.92 13.28 6.07
C PHE A 469 -3.48 13.08 5.60
N THR A 470 -2.68 12.36 6.38
CA THR A 470 -1.30 12.07 6.05
C THR A 470 -1.10 10.62 5.66
N ARG A 471 0.03 10.39 5.00
CA ARG A 471 0.60 9.08 4.66
C ARG A 471 2.10 9.12 4.90
N PRO A 472 2.81 7.97 4.90
CA PRO A 472 4.28 7.97 4.88
C PRO A 472 4.81 8.85 3.75
N ALA A 473 5.76 9.73 4.06
CA ALA A 473 6.43 10.58 3.08
C ALA A 473 7.19 9.74 2.05
N THR A 474 7.94 8.76 2.56
CA THR A 474 8.66 7.75 1.79
C THR A 474 8.27 6.36 2.28
N GLU A 475 8.37 5.35 1.40
CA GLU A 475 8.13 3.95 1.78
C GLU A 475 9.45 3.17 1.96
N GLU A 476 10.61 3.83 1.90
CA GLU A 476 11.93 3.20 2.10
C GLU A 476 12.08 2.62 3.51
N ILE A 477 11.68 3.37 4.53
CA ILE A 477 11.71 2.95 5.94
C ILE A 477 10.84 1.70 6.14
N MET A 478 9.72 1.62 5.42
CA MET A 478 8.78 0.50 5.46
C MET A 478 9.35 -0.79 4.85
N ILE A 479 10.37 -0.67 4.00
CA ILE A 479 11.10 -1.78 3.39
C ILE A 479 12.24 -2.26 4.32
N GLY A 480 12.46 -1.59 5.46
CA GLY A 480 13.50 -1.93 6.43
C GLY A 480 14.91 -1.53 5.96
N ARG A 481 15.03 -0.38 5.30
CA ARG A 481 16.29 0.17 4.81
C ARG A 481 16.67 1.47 5.52
#